data_AF-K9QY66-F1
#
_entry.id   AF-K9QY66-F1
#
_cell.length_a   1.000
_cell.length_b   1.000
_cell.length_c   1.000
_cell.angle_alpha   90.00
_cell.angle_beta   90.00
_cell.angle_gamma   90.00
#
_symmetry.space_group_name_H-M   'P 1'
#
loop_
_entity.id
_entity.type
_entity.pdbx_description
1 polymer ?
#
loop_
_entity_poly.entity_id
_entity_poly.type
_entity_poly.pdbx_seq_one_letter_code
_entity_poly.pdbx_strand_id
1 'polypeptide(L)' 'MKIVFNSSPLIFLSRLDFLNLFLETEAQFLLPKSVKEEISAKQDKSSSDINKLF' A
#
# COMPACT_ATOMS: atom_id res chain seq x y z
N MET A 1 -1.78 -10.41 -14.04
CA MET A 1 -0.58 -10.72 -13.20
C MET A 1 -0.96 -10.57 -11.72
N LYS A 2 -0.37 -11.33 -10.80
CA LYS A 2 -0.57 -11.13 -9.35
C LYS A 2 0.60 -10.34 -8.78
N ILE A 3 0.31 -9.27 -8.04
CA ILE A 3 1.31 -8.40 -7.41
C ILE A 3 1.12 -8.52 -5.89
N VAL A 4 2.18 -8.95 -5.20
CA VAL A 4 2.20 -9.03 -3.73
C VAL A 4 2.97 -7.84 -3.20
N PHE A 5 2.33 -7.05 -2.34
CA PHE A 5 2.95 -5.85 -1.80
C PHE A 5 3.84 -6.12 -0.59
N ASN A 6 4.87 -5.30 -0.49
CA ASN A 6 5.62 -5.06 0.73
C ASN A 6 5.33 -3.64 1.26
N SER A 7 5.69 -3.34 2.50
CA SER A 7 5.47 -2.05 3.14
C SER A 7 6.22 -0.91 2.45
N SER A 8 7.50 -1.10 2.13
CA SER A 8 8.33 -0.04 1.53
C SER A 8 7.80 0.48 0.18
N PRO A 9 7.43 -0.36 -0.81
CA PRO A 9 6.82 0.13 -2.05
C PRO A 9 5.51 0.88 -1.84
N LEU A 10 4.63 0.43 -0.94
CA LEU A 10 3.37 1.13 -0.66
C LEU A 10 3.63 2.51 -0.03
N ILE A 11 4.55 2.60 0.93
CA ILE A 11 4.93 3.87 1.54
C ILE A 11 5.55 4.81 0.50
N PHE A 12 6.41 4.27 -0.37
CA PHE A 12 7.04 5.05 -1.44
C PHE A 12 5.99 5.62 -2.41
N LEU A 13 5.06 4.80 -2.89
CA LEU A 13 3.97 5.25 -3.76
C LEU A 13 3.06 6.29 -3.06
N SER A 14 2.84 6.15 -1.76
CA SER A 14 1.99 7.07 -1.00
C SER A 14 2.61 8.46 -0.95
N ARG A 15 3.92 8.52 -0.72
CA ARG A 15 4.65 9.80 -0.63
C ARG A 15 4.73 10.53 -1.96
N LEU A 16 4.50 9.83 -3.08
CA LEU A 16 4.48 10.39 -4.43
C LEU A 16 3.05 10.61 -4.96
N ASP A 17 2.02 10.41 -4.13
CA ASP A 17 0.61 10.47 -4.52
C ASP A 17 0.27 9.55 -5.71
N PHE A 18 0.95 8.41 -5.83
CA PHE A 18 0.79 7.42 -6.90
C PHE A 18 0.01 6.16 -6.52
N LEU A 19 -0.51 6.03 -5.28
CA LEU A 19 -1.25 4.81 -4.91
C LEU A 19 -2.47 4.56 -5.79
N ASN A 20 -3.29 5.59 -6.05
CA ASN A 20 -4.50 5.43 -6.84
C ASN A 20 -4.18 4.98 -8.27
N LEU A 21 -3.18 5.62 -8.89
CA LEU A 21 -2.72 5.29 -10.25
C LEU A 21 -2.29 3.83 -10.36
N PHE A 22 -1.67 3.31 -9.29
CA PHE A 22 -1.19 1.94 -9.26
C PHE A 22 -2.34 0.94 -9.03
N LEU A 23 -3.32 1.28 -8.19
CA LEU A 23 -4.52 0.46 -7.95
C LEU A 23 -5.46 0.37 -9.16
N GLU A 24 -5.40 1.36 -10.07
CA GLU A 24 -6.17 1.37 -11.32
C GLU A 24 -5.62 0.39 -12.38
N THR A 25 -4.44 -0.18 -12.19
CA THR A 25 -3.88 -1.14 -13.17
C THR A 25 -4.62 -2.48 -13.13
N GLU A 26 -4.74 -3.13 -14.30
CA GLU A 26 -5.35 -4.47 -14.45
C GLU A 26 -4.44 -5.58 -13.87
N ALA A 27 -4.24 -5.55 -12.55
CA ALA A 27 -3.52 -6.56 -11.80
C ALA A 27 -4.32 -6.98 -10.56
N GLN A 28 -4.13 -8.22 -10.14
CA GLN A 28 -4.64 -8.68 -8.86
C GLN A 28 -3.64 -8.33 -7.76
N PHE A 29 -4.02 -7.41 -6.87
CA PHE A 29 -3.20 -7.00 -5.75
C PHE A 29 -3.47 -7.85 -4.52
N LEU A 30 -2.39 -8.30 -3.88
CA LEU A 30 -2.43 -9.06 -2.64
C LEU A 30 -1.63 -8.32 -1.57
N LEU A 31 -2.26 -8.04 -0.44
CA LEU A 31 -1.63 -7.44 0.73
C LEU A 31 -1.51 -8.49 1.84
N PRO A 32 -0.29 -8.96 2.16
CA PRO A 32 -0.10 -9.85 3.30
C PRO A 32 -0.51 -9.19 4.62
N LYS A 33 -1.07 -9.98 5.54
CA LYS A 33 -1.51 -9.51 6.87
C LYS A 33 -0.38 -8.83 7.65
N SER A 34 0.81 -9.42 7.64
CA SER A 34 2.00 -8.87 8.29
C SER A 34 2.40 -7.50 7.74
N VAL A 35 2.21 -7.26 6.44
CA VAL A 35 2.48 -5.96 5.82
C VAL A 35 1.46 -4.92 6.26
N LYS A 36 0.17 -5.28 6.34
CA LYS A 36 -0.88 -4.39 6.89
C LYS A 36 -0.59 -4.01 8.34
N GLU A 37 -0.14 -4.97 9.15
CA GLU A 37 0.25 -4.75 10.55
C GLU A 37 1.48 -3.83 10.65
N GLU A 38 2.52 -4.06 9.83
CA GLU A 38 3.72 -3.21 9.81
C GLU A 38 3.40 -1.76 9.44
N ILE A 39 2.57 -1.56 8.40
CA ILE A 39 2.16 -0.22 7.95
C ILE A 39 1.37 0.49 9.03
N SER A 40 0.40 -0.20 9.65
CA SER A 40 -0.46 0.37 10.69
C SER A 40 0.33 0.80 11.94
N ALA A 41 1.48 0.20 12.21
CA ALA A 41 2.33 0.56 13.34
C ALA A 41 3.10 1.88 13.14
N LYS A 42 3.28 2.38 11.91
CA LYS A 42 4.12 3.56 11.62
C LYS A 42 3.48 4.92 11.96
N GLN A 43 2.15 4.98 12.09
CA GLN A 43 1.37 6.18 12.48
C GLN A 43 1.72 7.47 11.72
N ASP A 44 2.13 7.37 10.45
CA ASP A 44 2.43 8.52 9.57
C ASP A 44 1.32 8.74 8.52
N LYS A 45 1.41 9.85 7.76
CA LYS A 45 0.46 10.16 6.68
C LYS A 45 0.32 8.98 5.70
N SER A 46 1.44 8.36 5.33
CA SER A 46 1.43 7.21 4.42
C SER A 46 0.66 6.02 4.98
N SER A 47 0.82 5.71 6.26
CA SER A 47 0.04 4.65 6.91
C SER A 47 -1.47 4.96 6.89
N SER A 48 -1.87 6.22 7.12
CA SER A 48 -3.27 6.64 7.04
C SER A 48 -3.83 6.49 5.63
N ASP A 49 -3.08 6.93 4.62
CA ASP A 49 -3.51 6.89 3.22
C ASP A 49 -3.59 5.45 2.70
N ILE A 50 -2.63 4.60 3.06
CA ILE A 50 -2.65 3.18 2.68
C ILE A 50 -3.80 2.44 3.38
N ASN A 51 -4.07 2.71 4.66
CA ASN A 51 -5.14 2.05 5.40
C ASN A 51 -6.56 2.42 4.94
N LYS A 52 -6.75 3.54 4.23
CA LYS A 52 -8.05 3.88 3.63
C LYS A 52 -8.40 3.02 2.42
N LEU A 53 -7.43 2.28 1.88
CA LEU A 53 -7.59 1.50 0.65
C LEU A 53 -7.92 0.03 0.92
N PHE A 54 -7.83 -0.44 2.18
CA PHE A 54 -8.01 -1.84 2.58
C PHE A 54 -8.71 -2.01 3.92
#